data_AF-A0A559JHQ2-F1
#
_entry.id   AF-A0A559JHQ2-F1
#
_cell.length_a   1.000
_cell.length_b   1.000
_cell.length_c   1.000
_cell.angle_alpha   90.00
_cell.angle_beta   90.00
_cell.angle_gamma   90.00
#
_symmetry.space_group_name_H-M   'P 1'
#
loop_
_entity.id
_entity.type
_entity.pdbx_description
1 polymer ?
#
loop_
_entity_poly.entity_id
_entity_poly.type
_entity_poly.pdbx_seq_one_letter_code
_entity_poly.pdbx_strand_id
1 'polypeptide(L)'
;MYIQYTMDQLCLPMDLEEDIPQNHLVRVVNAAVNGRDSYHPKMLTKVIIYAYTQQIYSSRQIAKAVRENIMFMWIAGRQRPDFRTINRFRSERMKTVLE
;
A
#
# COMPACT_ATOMS: atom_id res chain seq x y z
N MET A 1 24.99 18.31 -5.90
CA MET A 1 25.85 17.71 -4.85
C MET A 1 25.91 16.22 -5.14
N TYR A 2 27.09 15.64 -5.31
CA TYR A 2 27.22 14.21 -5.61
C TYR A 2 27.04 13.43 -4.31
N ILE A 3 26.08 12.51 -4.29
CA ILE A 3 25.84 11.64 -3.14
C ILE A 3 26.71 10.39 -3.34
N GLN A 4 27.54 10.06 -2.36
CA GLN A 4 28.33 8.83 -2.37
C GLN A 4 27.39 7.62 -2.39
N TYR A 5 27.54 6.76 -3.40
CA TYR A 5 26.79 5.50 -3.48
C TYR A 5 27.44 4.48 -2.55
N THR A 6 26.71 4.05 -1.53
CA THR A 6 27.15 3.02 -0.59
C THR A 6 26.00 2.04 -0.38
N MET A 7 26.26 0.74 -0.59
CA MET A 7 25.26 -0.30 -0.35
C MET A 7 25.20 -0.72 1.13
N ASP A 8 26.27 -0.45 1.89
CA ASP A 8 26.40 -0.79 3.31
C ASP A 8 25.71 0.24 4.23
N GLN A 9 24.43 0.49 3.96
CA GLN A 9 23.63 1.43 4.72
C GLN A 9 23.26 0.81 6.08
N LEU A 10 23.78 1.40 7.16
CA LEU A 10 23.57 0.91 8.53
C LEU A 10 22.22 1.33 9.14
N CYS A 11 21.51 2.27 8.52
CA CYS A 11 20.24 2.80 9.00
C CYS A 11 19.16 2.72 7.92
N LEU A 12 17.99 2.22 8.31
CA LEU A 12 16.74 2.44 7.58
C LEU A 12 16.09 3.71 8.15
N PRO A 13 15.39 4.51 7.33
CA PRO A 13 14.66 5.66 7.83
C PRO A 13 13.60 5.21 8.86
N MET A 14 13.45 6.00 9.91
CA MET A 14 12.50 5.71 11.00
C MET A 14 11.05 5.78 10.51
N ASP A 15 10.78 6.64 9.53
CA ASP A 15 9.50 6.76 8.85
C ASP A 15 9.65 6.46 7.35
N LEU A 16 8.78 5.59 6.82
CA LEU A 16 8.73 5.31 5.39
C LEU A 16 8.22 6.51 4.58
N GLU A 17 7.62 7.51 5.24
CA GLU A 17 7.11 8.70 4.60
C GLU A 17 8.20 9.55 3.92
N GLU A 18 9.43 9.50 4.45
CA GLU A 18 10.60 10.22 3.92
C GLU A 18 10.95 9.77 2.49
N ASP A 19 10.75 8.49 2.18
CA ASP A 19 11.03 7.90 0.87
C ASP A 19 9.91 8.16 -0.15
N ILE A 20 8.78 8.74 0.26
CA ILE A 20 7.59 8.91 -0.59
C ILE A 20 7.44 10.37 -1.02
N PRO A 21 7.61 10.68 -2.33
CA PRO A 21 7.45 12.02 -2.84
C PRO A 21 6.07 12.62 -2.51
N GLN A 22 6.03 13.92 -2.25
CA GLN A 22 4.78 14.60 -1.85
C GLN A 22 3.68 14.55 -2.94
N ASN A 23 4.08 14.53 -4.21
CA ASN A 23 3.15 14.47 -5.36
C ASN A 23 2.77 13.04 -5.77
N HIS A 24 3.10 12.03 -4.96
CA HIS A 24 2.89 10.63 -5.33
C HIS A 24 1.42 10.18 -5.15
N LEU A 25 0.91 9.36 -6.08
CA LEU A 25 -0.47 8.86 -6.11
C LEU A 25 -0.91 8.18 -4.80
N VAL A 26 0.03 7.52 -4.12
CA VAL A 26 -0.18 6.87 -2.81
C VAL A 26 -0.78 7.83 -1.77
N ARG A 27 -0.34 9.09 -1.76
CA ARG A 27 -0.84 10.10 -0.82
C ARG A 27 -2.26 10.52 -1.17
N VAL A 28 -2.59 10.61 -2.46
CA VAL A 28 -3.95 10.89 -2.95
C VAL A 28 -4.90 9.77 -2.53
N VAL A 29 -4.51 8.51 -2.71
CA VAL A 29 -5.30 7.34 -2.27
C VAL A 29 -5.48 7.35 -0.75
N ASN A 30 -4.42 7.66 0.00
CA ASN A 30 -4.49 7.76 1.45
C ASN A 30 -5.50 8.82 1.91
N ALA A 31 -5.43 10.02 1.32
CA ALA A 31 -6.33 11.13 1.61
C ALA A 31 -7.80 10.80 1.26
N ALA A 32 -8.03 10.22 0.08
CA ALA A 32 -9.37 9.87 -0.39
C ALA A 32 -10.09 8.86 0.53
N VAL A 33 -9.35 7.90 1.10
CA VAL A 33 -9.94 6.84 1.94
C VAL A 33 -9.92 7.19 3.44
N ASN A 34 -9.17 8.21 3.87
CA ASN A 34 -9.07 8.60 5.28
C ASN A 34 -10.38 9.17 5.87
N GLY A 35 -11.28 9.72 5.06
CA GLY A 35 -12.46 10.47 5.52
C GLY A 35 -13.65 9.71 6.12
N ARG A 36 -13.57 8.39 6.42
CA ARG A 36 -14.71 7.66 7.04
C ARG A 36 -14.29 7.01 8.34
N ASP A 37 -14.77 7.40 9.53
CA ASP A 37 -14.24 6.94 10.82
C ASP A 37 -14.11 5.42 11.04
N SER A 38 -13.03 5.06 11.76
CA SER A 38 -12.70 3.84 12.52
C SER A 38 -12.78 2.42 11.89
N TYR A 39 -11.65 1.69 12.05
CA TYR A 39 -11.40 0.23 11.97
C TYR A 39 -10.86 -0.44 10.67
N HIS A 40 -10.40 -1.69 10.90
CA HIS A 40 -9.51 -2.62 10.18
C HIS A 40 -9.73 -2.97 8.68
N PRO A 41 -10.85 -2.64 7.99
CA PRO A 41 -10.96 -2.83 6.52
C PRO A 41 -10.43 -1.68 5.63
N LYS A 42 -10.16 -0.49 6.17
CA LYS A 42 -9.66 0.64 5.37
C LYS A 42 -8.32 0.38 4.70
N MET A 43 -7.42 -0.28 5.42
CA MET A 43 -6.08 -0.58 4.93
C MET A 43 -6.15 -1.43 3.65
N LEU A 44 -6.91 -2.54 3.69
CA LEU A 44 -7.11 -3.39 2.52
C LEU A 44 -7.77 -2.65 1.36
N THR A 45 -8.71 -1.76 1.66
CA THR A 45 -9.35 -0.90 0.64
C THR A 45 -8.32 0.02 -0.04
N LYS A 46 -7.47 0.71 0.73
CA LYS A 46 -6.38 1.55 0.19
C LYS A 46 -5.41 0.75 -0.66
N VAL A 47 -4.99 -0.42 -0.16
CA VAL A 47 -4.08 -1.32 -0.88
C VAL A 47 -4.66 -1.74 -2.22
N ILE A 48 -5.95 -2.09 -2.28
CA ILE A 48 -6.58 -2.56 -3.53
C ILE A 48 -6.79 -1.40 -4.51
N ILE A 49 -7.29 -0.25 -4.05
CA ILE A 49 -7.44 0.94 -4.89
C ILE A 49 -6.07 1.31 -5.49
N TYR A 50 -5.04 1.39 -4.66
CA TYR A 50 -3.70 1.70 -5.12
C TYR A 50 -3.16 0.61 -6.08
N ALA A 51 -3.35 -0.67 -5.78
CA ALA A 51 -2.96 -1.76 -6.68
C ALA A 51 -3.62 -1.64 -8.07
N TYR A 52 -4.90 -1.26 -8.13
CA TYR A 52 -5.62 -1.10 -9.39
C TYR A 52 -5.13 0.13 -10.18
N THR A 53 -4.78 1.23 -9.50
CA THR A 53 -4.14 2.35 -10.20
C THR A 53 -2.83 1.95 -10.87
N GLN A 54 -2.12 0.97 -10.30
CA GLN A 54 -0.88 0.40 -10.83
C GLN A 54 -1.10 -0.80 -11.76
N GLN A 55 -2.35 -1.09 -12.16
CA GLN A 55 -2.73 -2.24 -13.00
C GLN A 55 -2.36 -3.62 -12.41
N ILE A 56 -2.25 -3.73 -11.08
CA ILE A 56 -1.97 -4.98 -10.37
C ILE A 56 -3.28 -5.56 -9.86
N TYR A 57 -3.78 -6.59 -10.54
CA TYR A 57 -5.07 -7.21 -10.21
C TYR A 57 -4.95 -8.56 -9.51
N SER A 58 -3.78 -9.21 -9.56
CA SER A 58 -3.61 -10.52 -8.91
C SER A 58 -3.42 -10.36 -7.41
N SER A 59 -4.26 -11.02 -6.60
CA SER A 59 -4.15 -11.00 -5.13
C SER A 59 -2.77 -11.47 -4.62
N ARG A 60 -2.13 -12.39 -5.34
CA ARG A 60 -0.76 -12.85 -5.05
C ARG A 60 0.28 -11.78 -5.35
N GLN A 61 0.12 -11.05 -6.46
CA GLN A 61 1.02 -9.94 -6.80
C GLN A 61 0.84 -8.78 -5.82
N ILE A 62 -0.39 -8.48 -5.38
CA ILE A 62 -0.65 -7.49 -4.35
C ILE A 62 0.03 -7.89 -3.02
N ALA A 63 -0.11 -9.16 -2.59
CA ALA A 63 0.55 -9.66 -1.38
C ALA A 63 2.09 -9.64 -1.48
N LYS A 64 2.64 -9.80 -2.68
CA LYS A 64 4.08 -9.62 -2.95
C LYS A 64 4.48 -8.15 -2.87
N ALA A 65 3.72 -7.26 -3.51
CA ALA A 65 3.96 -5.82 -3.51
C ALA A 65 3.93 -5.23 -2.10
N VAL A 66 3.01 -5.65 -1.23
CA VAL A 66 2.96 -5.21 0.18
C VAL A 66 4.21 -5.62 0.98
N ARG A 67 4.92 -6.66 0.56
CA ARG A 67 6.17 -7.11 1.21
C ARG A 67 7.43 -6.45 0.67
N GLU A 68 7.43 -6.03 -0.58
CA GLU A 68 8.64 -5.63 -1.30
C GLU A 68 8.66 -4.15 -1.68
N ASN A 69 7.50 -3.49 -1.75
CA ASN A 69 7.39 -2.12 -2.24
C ASN A 69 7.05 -1.15 -1.10
N ILE A 70 7.93 -0.16 -0.90
CA ILE A 70 7.83 0.89 0.15
C ILE A 70 6.47 1.58 0.13
N MET A 71 5.94 1.87 -1.07
CA MET A 71 4.65 2.54 -1.25
C MET A 71 3.49 1.71 -0.68
N PHE A 72 3.50 0.41 -0.95
CA PHE A 72 2.49 -0.51 -0.43
C PHE A 72 2.71 -0.77 1.06
N MET A 73 3.96 -0.83 1.53
CA MET A 73 4.29 -0.95 2.95
C MET A 73 3.77 0.23 3.75
N TRP A 74 3.93 1.46 3.25
CA TRP A 74 3.43 2.66 3.90
C TRP A 74 1.89 2.70 3.93
N ILE A 75 1.22 2.46 2.79
CA ILE A 75 -0.25 2.37 2.75
C ILE A 75 -0.79 1.27 3.68
N ALA A 76 -0.07 0.16 3.79
CA ALA A 76 -0.45 -0.95 4.65
C ALA A 76 -0.05 -0.74 6.13
N GLY A 77 0.66 0.34 6.47
CA GLY A 77 1.20 0.56 7.81
C GLY A 77 2.10 -0.59 8.27
N ARG A 78 2.93 -1.12 7.37
CA ARG A 78 3.81 -2.31 7.54
C ARG A 78 3.07 -3.62 7.85
N GLN A 79 1.73 -3.64 7.80
CA GLN A 79 0.96 -4.88 7.89
C GLN A 79 1.13 -5.70 6.62
N ARG A 80 1.21 -7.03 6.76
CA ARG A 80 1.44 -7.96 5.64
C ARG A 80 0.26 -8.90 5.48
N PRO A 81 -0.87 -8.44 4.89
CA PRO A 81 -2.00 -9.31 4.61
C PRO A 81 -1.62 -10.39 3.58
N ASP A 82 -2.02 -11.62 3.85
CA ASP A 82 -1.82 -12.73 2.93
C ASP A 82 -2.76 -12.63 1.71
N PHE A 83 -2.41 -13.33 0.62
CA PHE A 83 -3.21 -13.35 -0.61
C PHE A 83 -4.64 -13.84 -0.35
N ARG A 84 -4.82 -14.75 0.62
CA ARG A 84 -6.14 -15.25 1.04
C ARG A 84 -6.99 -14.14 1.65
N THR A 85 -6.40 -13.31 2.51
CA THR A 85 -7.09 -12.19 3.15
C THR A 85 -7.50 -11.14 2.12
N ILE A 86 -6.62 -10.83 1.17
CA ILE A 86 -6.92 -9.90 0.06
C ILE A 86 -8.05 -10.45 -0.81
N ASN A 87 -8.00 -11.74 -1.14
CA ASN A 87 -9.03 -12.37 -1.96
C ASN A 87 -10.40 -12.38 -1.27
N ARG A 88 -10.42 -12.77 0.02
CA ARG A 88 -11.63 -12.76 0.84
C ARG A 88 -12.25 -11.36 0.93
N PHE A 89 -11.41 -10.34 1.16
CA PHE A 89 -11.88 -8.96 1.22
C PHE A 89 -12.48 -8.50 -0.11
N ARG A 90 -11.87 -8.86 -1.24
CA ARG A 90 -12.42 -8.56 -2.57
C ARG A 90 -13.77 -9.21 -2.81
N SER A 91 -13.91 -10.50 -2.51
CA SER A 91 -15.15 -11.24 -2.75
C SER A 91 -16.30 -10.83 -1.84
N GLU A 92 -16.01 -10.48 -0.58
CA GLU A 92 -17.04 -10.18 0.41
C GLU A 92 -17.44 -8.70 0.46
N ARG A 93 -16.49 -7.77 0.27
CA ARG A 93 -16.71 -6.33 0.54
C ARG A 93 -16.65 -5.44 -0.69
N MET A 94 -15.87 -5.80 -1.71
CA MET A 94 -15.73 -4.97 -2.92
C MET A 94 -16.64 -5.36 -4.07
N LYS A 95 -17.33 -6.51 -3.99
CA LYS A 95 -18.26 -6.94 -5.04
C LYS A 95 -19.36 -5.89 -5.28
N THR A 96 -19.87 -5.28 -4.22
CA THR A 96 -20.93 -4.27 -4.26
C THR A 96 -20.46 -2.87 -4.68
N VAL A 97 -19.14 -2.62 -4.69
CA VAL A 97 -18.57 -1.28 -4.94
C VAL A 97 -18.01 -1.15 -6.37
N LEU A 98 -17.79 -2.28 -7.05
CA LEU A 98 -17.21 -2.36 -8.40
C LEU A 98 -18.21 -2.82 -9.48
N GLU A 99 -19.44 -3.16 -9.09
CA GLU A 99 -20.60 -3.30 -10.01
C GLU A 99 -21.28 -1.94 -10.19
#